data_AF-A0AAU9C1N1-F1
#
_entry.id   AF-A0AAU9C1N1-F1
#
_cell.length_a   1.000
_cell.length_b   1.000
_cell.length_c   1.000
_cell.angle_alpha   90.00
_cell.angle_beta   90.00
_cell.angle_gamma   90.00
#
_symmetry.space_group_name_H-M   'P 1'
#
loop_
_entity.id
_entity.type
_entity.pdbx_description
1 polymer ?
#
loop_
_entity_poly.entity_id
_entity_poly.type
_entity_poly.pdbx_seq_one_letter_code
_entity_poly.pdbx_strand_id
1 'polypeptide(L)'
;MYRRRPVVLLLFALSYAAGSGELDRTQRLLPTDPADNRRFGQSLALTADSAAVAASGRVIVYERDYPRPGLWGEAAVLRADAPGFGKRVALSTAGLAVAAPDGENGGQVHRYRNDHTGRWQRQETLQAPDGGSGDRFGAALAADGEWLAVGAPGADVGGAVFLYRCQAHCTLIQRVADPQGEFQADYGASLAMAGDWLAVGAPARDVTPFQGRIVPAGDLSAHAFAIAKGDAPFCGEDVGVVYLYRLSELAAGATAPAATLAPEDAECLQGYGAALALRDGKLAVGSPGKDVGDTLSAGVVYLYGYDGSRWQPQLILASDHPSEDGRFGAALAWQGKRLLVGAPRETGHRFRTGVVHRFSQTVEVWQDTPLELAQGQTYDLFGASLAVAGEDLWIGAPGRRLGESAAGAVFRTGSPAPPPSARFNFGDGRLILDGVGIWKAGQSWYRAVLTHDLQAPGWRFRLQELTPTEAPAHPARYLPDSGRLHVPSVSVRFSDGHSDIFTVDLRQIADTPSLTFQLETVR
;
A
#
# COMPACT_ATOMS: atom_id res chain seq x y z
N MET A 1 -53.66 -5.22 -39.82
CA MET A 1 -53.28 -6.62 -39.58
C MET A 1 -52.46 -6.66 -38.30
N TYR A 2 -53.10 -7.03 -37.20
CA TYR A 2 -52.48 -7.24 -35.88
C TYR A 2 -51.76 -8.59 -35.89
N ARG A 3 -50.56 -8.70 -35.30
CA ARG A 3 -50.20 -9.90 -34.51
C ARG A 3 -49.04 -9.62 -33.54
N ARG A 4 -49.32 -9.93 -32.27
CA ARG A 4 -48.44 -9.91 -31.10
C ARG A 4 -47.60 -11.21 -31.03
N ARG A 5 -46.35 -11.04 -30.56
CA ARG A 5 -45.40 -11.86 -29.75
C ARG A 5 -45.62 -13.40 -29.55
N PRO A 6 -44.53 -14.19 -29.34
CA PRO A 6 -43.87 -14.33 -28.02
C PRO A 6 -42.31 -14.25 -28.11
N VAL A 7 -41.61 -13.48 -27.27
CA VAL A 7 -40.95 -13.89 -26.00
C VAL A 7 -40.57 -15.38 -25.96
N VAL A 8 -39.26 -15.66 -26.12
CA VAL A 8 -38.62 -16.86 -25.60
C VAL A 8 -37.55 -16.40 -24.62
N LEU A 9 -37.82 -16.64 -23.35
CA LEU A 9 -36.92 -16.44 -22.22
C LEU A 9 -36.02 -17.69 -22.15
N LEU A 10 -34.75 -17.58 -22.50
CA LEU A 10 -33.77 -18.62 -22.22
C LEU A 10 -33.00 -18.24 -20.95
N LEU A 11 -33.51 -18.77 -19.84
CA LEU A 11 -32.79 -18.89 -18.57
C LEU A 11 -31.57 -19.80 -18.79
N PHE A 12 -30.38 -19.21 -18.84
CA PHE A 12 -29.17 -19.96 -18.49
C PHE A 12 -28.83 -19.65 -17.04
N ALA A 13 -28.73 -20.73 -16.28
CA ALA A 13 -28.44 -20.76 -14.86
C ALA A 13 -27.18 -19.97 -14.51
N LEU A 14 -27.20 -19.34 -13.34
CA LEU A 14 -26.01 -18.81 -12.68
C LEU A 14 -24.96 -19.92 -12.58
N SER A 15 -23.89 -19.82 -13.36
CA SER A 15 -22.58 -20.27 -12.89
C SER A 15 -21.89 -19.05 -12.29
N TYR A 16 -21.57 -19.16 -11.00
CA TYR A 16 -20.71 -18.23 -10.30
C TYR A 16 -19.32 -18.36 -10.92
N ALA A 17 -19.05 -17.56 -11.96
CA ALA A 17 -17.71 -17.46 -12.51
C ALA A 17 -16.86 -16.75 -11.45
N ALA A 18 -15.90 -17.48 -10.88
CA ALA A 18 -14.79 -16.90 -10.16
C ALA A 18 -14.22 -15.78 -11.03
N GLY A 19 -14.31 -14.53 -10.54
CA GLY A 19 -13.78 -13.39 -11.27
C GLY A 19 -12.31 -13.64 -11.58
N SER A 20 -11.91 -13.41 -12.83
CA SER A 20 -10.51 -13.43 -13.25
C SER A 20 -9.70 -12.57 -12.26
N GLY A 21 -8.59 -13.09 -11.74
CA GLY A 21 -7.68 -12.42 -10.80
C GLY A 21 -6.97 -11.18 -11.38
N GLU A 22 -7.47 -10.62 -12.48
CA GLU A 22 -6.96 -9.42 -13.11
C GLU A 22 -7.63 -8.17 -12.51
N LEU A 23 -6.79 -7.23 -12.08
CA LEU A 23 -7.22 -5.97 -11.47
C LEU A 23 -7.70 -4.94 -12.52
N ASP A 24 -8.77 -5.27 -13.26
CA ASP A 24 -9.32 -4.44 -14.35
C ASP A 24 -10.19 -3.25 -13.84
N ARG A 25 -10.46 -3.20 -12.53
CA ARG A 25 -11.28 -2.16 -11.86
C ARG A 25 -10.55 -1.45 -10.72
N THR A 26 -9.29 -1.06 -10.93
CA THR A 26 -8.51 -0.31 -9.93
C THR A 26 -8.45 1.17 -10.27
N GLN A 27 -8.61 2.03 -9.26
CA GLN A 27 -8.23 3.43 -9.41
C GLN A 27 -6.73 3.54 -9.12
N ARG A 28 -5.96 3.91 -10.13
CA ARG A 28 -4.55 4.27 -9.96
C ARG A 28 -4.49 5.63 -9.30
N LEU A 29 -3.86 5.71 -8.14
CA LEU A 29 -3.51 6.98 -7.51
C LEU A 29 -2.15 7.38 -8.04
N LEU A 30 -2.15 8.47 -8.81
CA LEU A 30 -0.93 9.14 -9.22
C LEU A 30 -0.77 10.41 -8.38
N PRO A 31 0.45 10.70 -7.91
CA PRO A 31 0.75 11.97 -7.28
C PRO A 31 0.50 13.14 -8.25
N THR A 32 -0.08 14.24 -7.75
CA THR A 32 -0.45 15.42 -8.54
C THR A 32 0.74 16.16 -9.19
N ASP A 33 1.94 16.06 -8.60
CA ASP A 33 3.19 16.60 -9.14
C ASP A 33 4.22 15.47 -9.38
N PRO A 34 4.46 15.03 -10.63
CA PRO A 34 5.31 13.90 -10.99
C PRO A 34 6.82 14.13 -10.80
N ALA A 35 7.29 15.38 -10.68
CA ALA A 35 8.70 15.72 -10.82
C ALA A 35 9.64 15.13 -9.75
N ASP A 36 9.09 14.64 -8.63
CA ASP A 36 9.87 14.21 -7.46
C ASP A 36 9.19 13.06 -6.69
N ASN A 37 8.69 12.05 -7.41
CA ASN A 37 7.95 10.91 -6.84
C ASN A 37 8.72 9.61 -6.72
N ARG A 38 10.05 9.62 -6.82
CA ARG A 38 10.80 8.36 -6.86
C ARG A 38 10.36 7.40 -5.75
N ARG A 39 9.96 6.18 -6.13
CA ARG A 39 9.42 5.15 -5.22
C ARG A 39 8.09 5.51 -4.54
N PHE A 40 7.19 6.26 -5.19
CA PHE A 40 5.83 6.46 -4.68
C PHE A 40 5.13 5.11 -4.44
N GLY A 41 4.56 4.93 -3.25
CA GLY A 41 4.00 3.65 -2.82
C GLY A 41 5.02 2.70 -2.18
N GLN A 42 6.21 3.18 -1.79
CA GLN A 42 7.19 2.33 -1.07
C GLN A 42 6.78 1.95 0.35
N SER A 43 5.90 2.74 0.97
CA SER A 43 5.29 2.45 2.26
C SER A 43 3.91 3.08 2.28
N LEU A 44 2.95 2.34 2.81
CA LEU A 44 1.54 2.70 2.86
C LEU A 44 1.05 2.55 4.30
N ALA A 45 0.20 3.46 4.74
CA ALA A 45 -0.56 3.31 5.97
C ALA A 45 -1.98 3.81 5.73
N LEU A 46 -2.97 3.10 6.27
CA LEU A 46 -4.37 3.35 5.97
C LEU A 46 -5.21 3.18 7.24
N THR A 47 -6.11 4.13 7.49
CA THR A 47 -7.20 4.02 8.46
C THR A 47 -8.53 4.10 7.71
N ALA A 48 -9.65 4.06 8.45
CA ALA A 48 -10.96 4.25 7.83
C ALA A 48 -11.03 5.56 7.05
N ASP A 49 -10.46 6.65 7.57
CA ASP A 49 -10.67 8.00 7.03
C ASP A 49 -9.43 8.62 6.38
N SER A 50 -8.23 8.12 6.67
CA SER A 50 -6.99 8.74 6.20
C SER A 50 -6.04 7.68 5.60
N ALA A 51 -5.25 8.07 4.61
CA ALA A 51 -4.20 7.23 4.01
C ALA A 51 -2.92 8.04 3.84
N ALA A 52 -1.77 7.43 4.10
CA ALA A 52 -0.47 8.01 3.85
C ALA A 52 0.28 7.18 2.82
N VAL A 53 0.78 7.84 1.78
CA VAL A 53 1.61 7.24 0.74
C VAL A 53 2.98 7.86 0.75
N ALA A 54 3.98 7.03 1.03
CA ALA A 54 5.36 7.46 1.09
C ALA A 54 6.03 7.42 -0.29
N ALA A 55 6.90 8.40 -0.53
CA ALA A 55 7.82 8.50 -1.67
C ALA A 55 9.17 9.00 -1.16
N SER A 56 10.19 9.00 -2.01
CA SER A 56 11.52 9.48 -1.60
C SER A 56 11.46 10.98 -1.27
N GLY A 57 11.67 11.34 0.01
CA GLY A 57 11.73 12.72 0.47
C GLY A 57 10.37 13.40 0.68
N ARG A 58 9.25 12.67 0.55
CA ARG A 58 7.90 13.21 0.79
C ARG A 58 6.88 12.16 1.15
N VAL A 59 5.79 12.59 1.78
CA VAL A 59 4.60 11.76 2.03
C VAL A 59 3.37 12.50 1.55
N ILE A 60 2.51 11.82 0.80
CA ILE A 60 1.22 12.37 0.37
C ILE A 60 0.14 11.76 1.25
N VAL A 61 -0.65 12.63 1.87
CA VAL A 61 -1.79 12.22 2.70
C VAL A 61 -3.07 12.37 1.90
N TYR A 62 -3.88 11.32 1.91
CA TYR A 62 -5.21 11.29 1.34
C TYR A 62 -6.23 11.18 2.46
N GLU A 63 -7.37 11.82 2.30
CA GLU A 63 -8.50 11.72 3.22
C GLU A 63 -9.71 11.15 2.46
N ARG A 64 -10.48 10.30 3.12
CA ARG A 64 -11.79 9.85 2.65
C ARG A 64 -12.75 11.01 2.75
N ASP A 65 -13.71 11.03 1.84
CA ASP A 65 -14.73 12.05 1.72
C ASP A 65 -14.15 13.44 1.48
N TYR A 66 -12.90 13.50 0.98
CA TYR A 66 -12.19 14.74 0.66
C TYR A 66 -11.93 14.86 -0.85
N PRO A 67 -12.20 16.03 -1.46
CA PRO A 67 -12.89 17.17 -0.86
C PRO A 67 -14.41 16.95 -0.70
N ARG A 68 -14.94 15.78 -1.08
CA ARG A 68 -16.38 15.46 -1.02
C ARG A 68 -16.63 13.97 -0.73
N PRO A 69 -17.83 13.61 -0.20
CA PRO A 69 -18.18 12.23 0.14
C PRO A 69 -18.01 11.22 -0.99
N GLY A 70 -17.53 10.02 -0.66
CA GLY A 70 -17.32 8.89 -1.56
C GLY A 70 -15.98 8.89 -2.31
N LEU A 71 -15.06 9.81 -2.01
CA LEU A 71 -13.75 9.92 -2.66
C LEU A 71 -12.61 9.84 -1.67
N TRP A 72 -11.49 9.29 -2.13
CA TRP A 72 -10.19 9.53 -1.52
C TRP A 72 -9.49 10.65 -2.31
N GLY A 73 -9.19 11.77 -1.64
CA GLY A 73 -8.54 12.92 -2.27
C GLY A 73 -7.27 13.33 -1.54
N GLU A 74 -6.31 13.88 -2.27
CA GLU A 74 -5.06 14.40 -1.72
C GLU A 74 -5.35 15.60 -0.80
N ALA A 75 -5.08 15.44 0.49
CA ALA A 75 -5.30 16.44 1.52
C ALA A 75 -4.02 17.23 1.86
N ALA A 76 -2.86 16.59 1.80
CA ALA A 76 -1.59 17.24 2.10
C ALA A 76 -0.38 16.58 1.42
N VAL A 77 0.66 17.37 1.17
CA VAL A 77 1.99 16.90 0.82
C VAL A 77 2.95 17.32 1.93
N LEU A 78 3.51 16.33 2.62
CA LEU A 78 4.42 16.51 3.74
C LEU A 78 5.86 16.37 3.26
N ARG A 79 6.72 17.29 3.72
CA ARG A 79 8.16 17.30 3.45
C ARG A 79 8.92 17.69 4.72
N ALA A 80 10.11 17.14 4.89
CA ALA A 80 11.06 17.58 5.90
C ALA A 80 12.47 17.54 5.31
N ASP A 81 13.34 18.42 5.80
CA ASP A 81 14.76 18.42 5.48
C ASP A 81 15.48 17.38 6.35
N ALA A 82 15.19 16.11 6.09
CA ALA A 82 15.77 14.97 6.79
C ALA A 82 16.07 13.85 5.80
N PRO A 83 17.33 13.39 5.68
CA PRO A 83 17.67 12.27 4.80
C PRO A 83 16.83 11.03 5.10
N GLY A 84 16.33 10.40 4.05
CA GLY A 84 15.45 9.25 4.16
C GLY A 84 14.01 9.55 4.60
N PHE A 85 13.60 10.82 4.69
CA PHE A 85 12.20 11.18 4.99
C PHE A 85 11.22 10.49 4.03
N GLY A 86 10.18 9.88 4.59
CA GLY A 86 9.18 9.14 3.80
C GLY A 86 9.62 7.72 3.42
N LYS A 87 10.62 7.13 4.08
CA LYS A 87 10.96 5.71 3.90
C LYS A 87 9.93 4.76 4.50
N ARG A 88 9.31 5.14 5.63
CA ARG A 88 8.24 4.40 6.31
C ARG A 88 7.19 5.36 6.85
N VAL A 89 5.94 4.90 6.83
CA VAL A 89 4.81 5.61 7.44
C VAL A 89 4.01 4.65 8.32
N ALA A 90 3.47 5.16 9.42
CA ALA A 90 2.48 4.47 10.24
C ALA A 90 1.38 5.45 10.63
N LEU A 91 0.14 4.99 10.65
CA LEU A 91 -1.03 5.84 10.83
C LEU A 91 -1.96 5.19 11.85
N SER A 92 -2.38 5.97 12.84
CA SER A 92 -3.36 5.57 13.85
C SER A 92 -4.25 6.75 14.21
N THR A 93 -5.10 6.59 15.23
CA THR A 93 -5.92 7.69 15.77
C THR A 93 -5.07 8.82 16.38
N ALA A 94 -3.82 8.54 16.77
CA ALA A 94 -2.88 9.55 17.29
C ALA A 94 -2.22 10.40 16.19
N GLY A 95 -2.46 10.09 14.92
CA GLY A 95 -1.92 10.79 13.76
C GLY A 95 -0.98 9.94 12.92
N LEU A 96 -0.16 10.63 12.13
CA LEU A 96 0.77 10.04 11.16
C LEU A 96 2.20 10.16 11.69
N ALA A 97 2.90 9.03 11.77
CA ALA A 97 4.34 8.98 11.97
C ALA A 97 5.04 8.79 10.60
N VAL A 98 6.02 9.65 10.31
CA VAL A 98 6.84 9.56 9.09
C VAL A 98 8.30 9.41 9.48
N ALA A 99 8.92 8.30 9.07
CA ALA A 99 10.32 8.02 9.36
C ALA A 99 11.28 8.69 8.38
N ALA A 100 12.44 9.07 8.92
CA ALA A 100 13.65 9.52 8.24
C ALA A 100 14.87 8.80 8.88
N PRO A 101 15.04 7.49 8.62
CA PRO A 101 16.04 6.66 9.32
C PRO A 101 17.50 6.98 8.94
N ASP A 102 17.73 7.74 7.87
CA ASP A 102 19.08 8.21 7.51
C ASP A 102 19.37 9.62 8.07
N GLY A 103 18.45 10.16 8.88
CA GLY A 103 18.57 11.47 9.48
C GLY A 103 19.61 11.56 10.60
N GLU A 104 19.79 12.76 11.14
CA GLU A 104 20.70 13.03 12.26
C GLU A 104 20.42 12.16 13.50
N ASN A 105 21.43 11.98 14.36
CA ASN A 105 21.38 11.17 15.60
C ASN A 105 20.87 9.74 15.39
N GLY A 106 21.26 9.12 14.29
CA GLY A 106 20.88 7.73 14.00
C GLY A 106 19.50 7.55 13.42
N GLY A 107 18.77 8.62 13.11
CA GLY A 107 17.45 8.57 12.49
C GLY A 107 16.41 9.38 13.25
N GLN A 108 15.34 9.76 12.54
CA GLN A 108 14.28 10.62 13.05
C GLN A 108 12.90 10.07 12.69
N VAL A 109 11.90 10.37 13.51
CA VAL A 109 10.48 10.15 13.20
C VAL A 109 9.71 11.43 13.42
N HIS A 110 9.07 11.96 12.38
CA HIS A 110 8.26 13.16 12.46
C HIS A 110 6.79 12.78 12.65
N ARG A 111 6.15 13.33 13.69
CA ARG A 111 4.72 13.13 13.93
C ARG A 111 3.92 14.29 13.36
N TYR A 112 2.87 13.95 12.63
CA TYR A 112 1.91 14.88 12.07
C TYR A 112 0.51 14.57 12.57
N ARG A 113 -0.31 15.62 12.71
CA ARG A 113 -1.73 15.49 13.06
C ARG A 113 -2.56 16.39 12.16
N ASN A 114 -3.74 15.91 11.78
CA ASN A 114 -4.76 16.74 11.13
C ASN A 114 -5.37 17.68 12.19
N ASP A 115 -5.40 18.98 11.93
CA ASP A 115 -5.94 20.00 12.84
C ASP A 115 -7.48 20.08 12.85
N HIS A 116 -8.15 19.03 12.34
CA HIS A 116 -9.60 18.94 12.15
C HIS A 116 -10.19 19.96 11.17
N THR A 117 -9.34 20.80 10.56
CA THR A 117 -9.70 21.67 9.43
C THR A 117 -9.22 21.12 8.08
N GLY A 118 -8.67 19.89 8.09
CA GLY A 118 -8.11 19.22 6.92
C GLY A 118 -6.64 19.58 6.67
N ARG A 119 -5.98 20.33 7.57
CA ARG A 119 -4.55 20.64 7.43
C ARG A 119 -3.72 19.74 8.33
N TRP A 120 -2.72 19.11 7.74
CA TRP A 120 -1.74 18.30 8.44
C TRP A 120 -0.57 19.16 8.91
N GLN A 121 -0.29 19.15 10.21
CA GLN A 121 0.79 19.92 10.82
C GLN A 121 1.75 19.02 11.58
N ARG A 122 3.06 19.28 11.46
CA ARG A 122 4.09 18.59 12.24
C ARG A 122 3.98 19.01 13.70
N GLN A 123 3.75 18.05 14.58
CA GLN A 123 3.63 18.26 16.02
C GLN A 123 5.00 18.21 16.69
N GLU A 124 5.81 17.21 16.36
CA GLU A 124 7.11 16.98 16.96
C GLU A 124 7.99 16.09 16.07
N THR A 125 9.28 16.04 16.41
CA THR A 125 10.25 15.11 15.85
C THR A 125 10.80 14.27 17.00
N LEU A 126 10.73 12.95 16.85
CA LEU A 126 11.27 11.97 17.79
C LEU A 126 12.65 11.54 17.31
N GLN A 127 13.56 11.38 18.27
CA GLN A 127 14.90 10.82 18.11
C GLN A 127 15.15 9.84 19.25
N ALA A 128 16.00 8.84 19.02
CA ALA A 128 16.47 7.99 20.10
C ALA A 128 17.30 8.83 21.11
N PRO A 129 17.02 8.77 22.43
CA PRO A 129 17.81 9.50 23.43
C PRO A 129 19.30 9.16 23.44
N ASP A 130 19.61 7.92 23.04
CA ASP A 130 20.94 7.32 22.93
C ASP A 130 21.37 7.14 21.46
N GLY A 131 20.74 7.87 20.54
CA GLY A 131 20.92 7.69 19.09
C GLY A 131 22.36 7.86 18.62
N GLY A 132 22.88 6.81 18.00
CA GLY A 132 24.19 6.73 17.35
C GLY A 132 24.09 6.72 15.83
N SER A 133 25.17 7.14 15.15
CA SER A 133 25.24 7.04 13.69
C SER A 133 25.10 5.59 13.24
N GLY A 134 24.11 5.29 12.41
CA GLY A 134 23.85 3.95 11.89
C GLY A 134 22.73 3.18 12.61
N ASP A 135 22.16 3.71 13.68
CA ASP A 135 21.09 3.06 14.45
C ASP A 135 19.82 2.81 13.62
N ARG A 136 19.59 3.66 12.62
CA ARG A 136 18.41 3.66 11.72
C ARG A 136 17.09 3.77 12.49
N PHE A 137 17.01 4.62 13.52
CA PHE A 137 15.77 4.93 14.23
C PHE A 137 14.67 5.37 13.25
N GLY A 138 13.59 4.59 13.19
CA GLY A 138 12.53 4.74 12.20
C GLY A 138 12.61 3.76 11.02
N ALA A 139 13.51 2.77 11.04
CA ALA A 139 13.59 1.73 10.01
C ALA A 139 12.29 0.91 9.89
N ALA A 140 11.59 0.74 11.01
CA ALA A 140 10.26 0.16 11.10
C ALA A 140 9.38 1.01 12.02
N LEU A 141 8.08 1.03 11.72
CA LEU A 141 7.06 1.71 12.52
C LEU A 141 5.85 0.79 12.66
N ALA A 142 5.25 0.74 13.84
CA ALA A 142 3.92 0.19 14.06
C ALA A 142 3.13 1.12 14.99
N ALA A 143 1.86 1.35 14.69
CA ALA A 143 1.01 2.23 15.48
C ALA A 143 -0.38 1.62 15.64
N ASP A 144 -0.91 1.65 16.87
CA ASP A 144 -2.28 1.25 17.20
C ASP A 144 -2.81 2.15 18.32
N GLY A 145 -3.93 2.82 18.05
CA GLY A 145 -4.46 3.85 18.95
C GLY A 145 -3.43 4.94 19.28
N GLU A 146 -3.12 5.09 20.58
CA GLU A 146 -2.10 6.03 21.09
C GLU A 146 -0.68 5.44 21.11
N TRP A 147 -0.51 4.15 20.82
CA TRP A 147 0.80 3.51 20.85
C TRP A 147 1.54 3.71 19.54
N LEU A 148 2.84 3.97 19.64
CA LEU A 148 3.78 4.01 18.53
C LEU A 148 5.04 3.22 18.92
N ALA A 149 5.35 2.18 18.18
CA ALA A 149 6.64 1.48 18.26
C ALA A 149 7.53 1.93 17.11
N VAL A 150 8.79 2.23 17.43
CA VAL A 150 9.82 2.66 16.48
C VAL A 150 11.01 1.72 16.57
N GLY A 151 11.38 1.11 15.45
CA GLY A 151 12.53 0.22 15.35
C GLY A 151 13.82 0.96 15.00
N ALA A 152 14.92 0.51 15.61
CA ALA A 152 16.29 0.95 15.36
C ALA A 152 17.20 -0.29 15.29
N PRO A 153 17.14 -1.07 14.20
CA PRO A 153 17.85 -2.34 14.08
C PRO A 153 19.37 -2.22 14.07
N GLY A 154 19.92 -1.02 13.84
CA GLY A 154 21.36 -0.78 13.96
C GLY A 154 21.82 -0.31 15.34
N ALA A 155 20.89 -0.11 16.30
CA ALA A 155 21.24 0.37 17.63
C ALA A 155 21.90 -0.73 18.47
N ASP A 156 22.86 -0.34 19.31
CA ASP A 156 23.65 -1.26 20.13
C ASP A 156 24.27 -2.41 19.31
N VAL A 157 24.33 -3.61 19.90
CA VAL A 157 24.91 -4.81 19.28
C VAL A 157 23.91 -5.50 18.34
N GLY A 158 22.63 -5.59 18.74
CA GLY A 158 21.62 -6.39 18.04
C GLY A 158 20.36 -5.66 17.58
N GLY A 159 20.22 -4.38 17.88
CA GLY A 159 19.04 -3.56 17.58
C GLY A 159 18.19 -3.23 18.81
N ALA A 160 17.32 -2.22 18.66
CA ALA A 160 16.40 -1.77 19.70
C ALA A 160 15.02 -1.37 19.14
N VAL A 161 14.03 -1.38 20.03
CA VAL A 161 12.67 -0.86 19.79
C VAL A 161 12.31 0.14 20.88
N PHE A 162 11.77 1.28 20.46
CA PHE A 162 11.32 2.36 21.34
C PHE A 162 9.80 2.41 21.30
N LEU A 163 9.17 2.24 22.47
CA LEU A 163 7.73 2.26 22.63
C LEU A 163 7.29 3.60 23.21
N TYR A 164 6.46 4.32 22.48
CA TYR A 164 5.92 5.61 22.85
C TYR A 164 4.41 5.53 23.07
N ARG A 165 3.93 6.42 23.95
CA ARG A 165 2.51 6.77 24.05
C ARG A 165 2.31 8.18 23.53
N CYS A 166 1.60 8.32 22.43
CA CYS A 166 1.42 9.55 21.67
C CYS A 166 0.00 10.10 21.86
N GLN A 167 -0.12 11.06 22.77
CA GLN A 167 -1.36 11.80 23.03
C GLN A 167 -1.23 13.21 22.42
N ALA A 168 -1.25 14.26 23.26
CA ALA A 168 -0.84 15.60 22.85
C ALA A 168 0.63 15.64 22.44
N HIS A 169 1.49 14.91 23.15
CA HIS A 169 2.90 14.67 22.84
C HIS A 169 3.21 13.17 22.94
N CYS A 170 4.31 12.73 22.35
CA CYS A 170 4.79 11.36 22.53
C CYS A 170 5.70 11.28 23.75
N THR A 171 5.35 10.42 24.71
CA THR A 171 6.20 10.07 25.85
C THR A 171 6.82 8.70 25.62
N LEU A 172 8.15 8.61 25.70
CA LEU A 172 8.85 7.32 25.69
C LEU A 172 8.45 6.53 26.93
N ILE A 173 7.85 5.36 26.72
CA ILE A 173 7.42 4.45 27.78
C ILE A 173 8.51 3.43 28.08
N GLN A 174 9.08 2.84 27.04
CA GLN A 174 10.08 1.80 27.19
C GLN A 174 11.03 1.76 26.00
N ARG A 175 12.29 1.44 26.27
CA ARG A 175 13.28 1.02 25.27
C ARG A 175 13.58 -0.45 25.51
N VAL A 176 13.41 -1.27 24.48
CA VAL A 176 13.65 -2.72 24.54
C VAL A 176 14.78 -3.04 23.58
N ALA A 177 15.89 -3.56 24.10
CA ALA A 177 17.00 -4.05 23.30
C ALA A 177 16.80 -5.54 22.95
N ASP A 178 17.52 -6.04 21.96
CA ASP A 178 17.53 -7.48 21.66
C ASP A 178 17.81 -8.31 22.94
N PRO A 179 16.92 -9.24 23.33
CA PRO A 179 17.08 -10.02 24.57
C PRO A 179 18.33 -10.88 24.64
N GLN A 180 18.99 -11.17 23.52
CA GLN A 180 20.21 -11.99 23.48
C GLN A 180 21.47 -11.16 23.22
N GLY A 181 21.32 -9.91 22.78
CA GLY A 181 22.43 -9.02 22.48
C GLY A 181 23.33 -9.56 21.37
N GLU A 182 22.74 -10.26 20.40
CA GLU A 182 23.49 -10.90 19.32
C GLU A 182 23.90 -9.85 18.28
N PHE A 183 25.13 -9.95 17.76
CA PHE A 183 25.65 -8.98 16.82
C PHE A 183 24.84 -9.00 15.52
N GLN A 184 24.31 -7.82 15.13
CA GLN A 184 23.59 -7.64 13.86
C GLN A 184 22.33 -8.49 13.69
N ALA A 185 21.66 -8.89 14.77
CA ALA A 185 20.37 -9.59 14.72
C ALA A 185 19.24 -8.82 13.99
N ASP A 186 19.44 -7.54 13.70
CA ASP A 186 18.45 -6.63 13.10
C ASP A 186 17.14 -6.56 13.93
N TYR A 187 17.24 -6.64 15.26
CA TYR A 187 16.09 -6.54 16.17
C TYR A 187 15.37 -5.20 15.99
N GLY A 188 14.09 -5.25 15.65
CA GLY A 188 13.30 -4.06 15.33
C GLY A 188 13.32 -3.68 13.85
N ALA A 189 13.85 -4.53 12.95
CA ALA A 189 13.78 -4.31 11.50
C ALA A 189 12.37 -4.41 10.93
N SER A 190 11.46 -5.10 11.63
CA SER A 190 10.04 -5.14 11.32
C SER A 190 9.22 -5.10 12.61
N LEU A 191 8.04 -4.48 12.54
CA LEU A 191 7.15 -4.31 13.68
C LEU A 191 5.71 -4.52 13.24
N ALA A 192 4.90 -5.16 14.08
CA ALA A 192 3.45 -5.19 13.95
C ALA A 192 2.81 -5.08 15.33
N MET A 193 1.71 -4.35 15.43
CA MET A 193 1.01 -4.12 16.69
C MET A 193 -0.49 -4.29 16.47
N ALA A 194 -1.16 -4.97 17.39
CA ALA A 194 -2.61 -5.05 17.43
C ALA A 194 -3.07 -5.37 18.85
N GLY A 195 -3.95 -4.52 19.39
CA GLY A 195 -4.43 -4.66 20.75
C GLY A 195 -3.27 -4.57 21.74
N ASP A 196 -3.12 -5.57 22.60
CA ASP A 196 -2.07 -5.62 23.63
C ASP A 196 -0.77 -6.30 23.16
N TRP A 197 -0.69 -6.73 21.89
CA TRP A 197 0.48 -7.44 21.37
C TRP A 197 1.34 -6.54 20.49
N LEU A 198 2.65 -6.60 20.71
CA LEU A 198 3.70 -6.08 19.84
C LEU A 198 4.56 -7.25 19.36
N ALA A 199 4.65 -7.42 18.04
CA ALA A 199 5.56 -8.35 17.40
C ALA A 199 6.78 -7.58 16.86
N VAL A 200 7.98 -8.09 17.15
CA VAL A 200 9.26 -7.53 16.77
C VAL A 200 10.07 -8.56 16.00
N GLY A 201 10.42 -8.26 14.76
CA GLY A 201 11.29 -9.11 13.95
C GLY A 201 12.76 -8.83 14.19
N ALA A 202 13.57 -9.89 14.18
CA ALA A 202 15.03 -9.87 14.15
C ALA A 202 15.48 -10.84 13.05
N PRO A 203 15.39 -10.45 11.77
CA PRO A 203 15.50 -11.36 10.63
C PRO A 203 16.92 -11.84 10.33
N ALA A 204 17.94 -11.18 10.86
CA ALA A 204 19.36 -11.55 10.72
C ALA A 204 19.89 -12.24 11.99
N ARG A 205 18.98 -12.79 12.81
CA ARG A 205 19.34 -13.44 14.07
C ARG A 205 19.66 -14.90 13.82
N ASP A 206 20.78 -15.37 14.35
CA ASP A 206 21.19 -16.75 14.28
C ASP A 206 20.35 -17.60 15.24
N VAL A 207 19.93 -18.77 14.77
CA VAL A 207 19.30 -19.80 15.60
C VAL A 207 20.25 -20.97 15.71
N THR A 208 20.50 -21.48 16.92
CA THR A 208 21.32 -22.69 17.05
C THR A 208 20.59 -23.86 16.37
N PRO A 209 21.24 -24.62 15.46
CA PRO A 209 20.57 -25.70 14.75
C PRO A 209 19.99 -26.71 15.74
N PHE A 210 18.72 -27.02 15.58
CA PHE A 210 18.02 -28.03 16.38
C PHE A 210 18.78 -29.37 16.27
N GLN A 211 19.23 -29.96 17.38
CA GLN A 211 19.91 -31.28 17.41
C GLN A 211 18.93 -32.46 17.19
N GLY A 212 17.86 -32.24 16.43
CA GLY A 212 16.83 -33.24 16.11
C GLY A 212 17.23 -34.07 14.91
N ARG A 213 17.36 -35.38 15.10
CA ARG A 213 17.67 -36.38 14.07
C ARG A 213 16.74 -36.24 12.85
N ILE A 214 17.29 -36.03 11.66
CA ILE A 214 16.60 -36.19 10.38
C ILE A 214 15.99 -37.61 10.32
N VAL A 215 14.66 -37.71 10.32
CA VAL A 215 13.94 -38.98 10.11
C VAL A 215 13.57 -39.04 8.62
N PRO A 216 14.04 -40.05 7.86
CA PRO A 216 13.67 -40.19 6.45
C PRO A 216 12.16 -40.34 6.28
N ALA A 217 11.63 -39.66 5.27
CA ALA A 217 10.22 -39.59 4.90
C ALA A 217 9.64 -40.96 4.53
N GLY A 218 9.19 -41.70 5.53
CA GLY A 218 8.38 -42.91 5.35
C GLY A 218 6.92 -42.74 5.79
N ASP A 219 6.55 -41.64 6.43
CA ASP A 219 5.27 -41.58 7.15
C ASP A 219 4.70 -40.15 7.34
N LEU A 220 4.66 -39.34 6.28
CA LEU A 220 3.92 -38.08 6.28
C LEU A 220 2.98 -38.02 5.08
N SER A 221 1.70 -38.23 5.34
CA SER A 221 0.61 -38.09 4.40
C SER A 221 0.34 -36.60 4.13
N ALA A 222 0.50 -36.21 2.87
CA ALA A 222 0.02 -34.98 2.21
C ALA A 222 0.40 -33.61 2.83
N HIS A 223 1.16 -32.82 2.05
CA HIS A 223 1.61 -31.42 2.25
C HIS A 223 3.01 -31.17 2.84
N ALA A 224 3.89 -32.18 2.92
CA ALA A 224 5.31 -31.95 3.17
C ALA A 224 6.05 -31.63 1.85
N PHE A 225 6.45 -30.37 1.67
CA PHE A 225 7.24 -29.91 0.54
C PHE A 225 8.66 -30.52 0.56
N ALA A 226 9.14 -30.88 -0.62
CA ALA A 226 10.48 -31.40 -0.83
C ALA A 226 11.53 -30.32 -0.53
N ILE A 227 12.43 -30.63 0.39
CA ILE A 227 13.66 -29.88 0.71
C ILE A 227 14.56 -29.91 -0.52
N ALA A 228 15.12 -28.75 -0.90
CA ALA A 228 16.03 -28.60 -2.04
C ALA A 228 17.27 -29.49 -1.88
N LYS A 229 17.78 -30.01 -3.00
CA LYS A 229 19.05 -30.75 -3.04
C LYS A 229 20.22 -29.76 -3.03
N GLY A 230 20.62 -29.28 -1.85
CA GLY A 230 21.72 -28.32 -1.76
C GLY A 230 22.15 -27.86 -0.37
N ASP A 231 21.67 -28.50 0.71
CA ASP A 231 21.98 -28.13 2.10
C ASP A 231 23.48 -27.94 2.33
N ALA A 232 23.89 -26.69 2.58
CA ALA A 232 25.13 -26.43 3.29
C ALA A 232 25.01 -27.14 4.65
N PRO A 233 25.98 -27.98 5.05
CA PRO A 233 25.87 -28.82 6.25
C PRO A 233 25.84 -28.02 7.57
N PHE A 234 25.93 -26.70 7.50
CA PHE A 234 25.74 -25.77 8.59
C PHE A 234 25.21 -24.46 8.03
N CYS A 235 24.05 -23.99 8.46
CA CYS A 235 23.95 -22.63 9.02
C CYS A 235 22.62 -22.45 9.74
N GLY A 236 22.74 -22.23 11.06
CA GLY A 236 21.76 -21.49 11.83
C GLY A 236 21.91 -19.98 11.68
N GLU A 237 22.72 -19.53 10.71
CA GLU A 237 23.08 -18.13 10.51
C GLU A 237 22.00 -17.37 9.73
N ASP A 238 21.67 -16.15 10.15
CA ASP A 238 20.72 -15.24 9.50
C ASP A 238 19.34 -15.88 9.19
N VAL A 239 18.90 -16.81 10.04
CA VAL A 239 17.60 -17.49 9.89
C VAL A 239 16.48 -16.53 10.23
N GLY A 240 16.62 -15.83 11.37
CA GLY A 240 15.69 -14.87 11.90
C GLY A 240 14.75 -15.41 12.97
N VAL A 241 14.29 -14.51 13.86
CA VAL A 241 13.29 -14.79 14.89
C VAL A 241 12.25 -13.67 15.00
N VAL A 242 11.14 -13.98 15.67
CA VAL A 242 10.13 -13.00 16.08
C VAL A 242 9.92 -13.04 17.58
N TYR A 243 10.01 -11.89 18.21
CA TYR A 243 9.71 -11.71 19.63
C TYR A 243 8.33 -11.09 19.81
N LEU A 244 7.57 -11.59 20.77
CA LEU A 244 6.23 -11.11 21.09
C LEU A 244 6.20 -10.57 22.51
N TYR A 245 5.74 -9.33 22.63
CA TYR A 245 5.63 -8.60 23.89
C TYR A 245 4.18 -8.20 24.15
N ARG A 246 3.85 -8.10 25.44
CA ARG A 246 2.61 -7.48 25.90
C ARG A 246 2.85 -5.99 26.15
N LEU A 247 2.06 -5.12 25.54
CA LEU A 247 2.18 -3.67 25.73
C LEU A 247 1.95 -3.29 27.19
N SER A 248 0.98 -3.93 27.86
CA SER A 248 0.73 -3.70 29.28
C SER A 248 1.93 -4.05 30.17
N GLU A 249 2.68 -5.10 29.83
CA GLU A 249 3.86 -5.53 30.59
C GLU A 249 5.05 -4.62 30.29
N LEU A 250 5.29 -4.25 29.03
CA LEU A 250 6.30 -3.26 28.66
C LEU A 250 6.04 -1.92 29.36
N ALA A 251 4.78 -1.49 29.44
CA ALA A 251 4.38 -0.28 30.15
C ALA A 251 4.61 -0.36 31.66
N ALA A 252 4.60 -1.56 32.22
CA ALA A 252 4.95 -1.83 33.62
C ALA A 252 6.45 -2.02 33.85
N GLY A 253 7.28 -1.85 32.80
CA GLY A 253 8.74 -1.94 32.87
C GLY A 253 9.32 -3.33 32.58
N ALA A 254 8.51 -4.29 32.12
CA ALA A 254 9.04 -5.57 31.67
C ALA A 254 9.95 -5.38 30.43
N THR A 255 10.94 -6.26 30.30
CA THR A 255 11.89 -6.28 29.18
C THR A 255 11.98 -7.65 28.50
N ALA A 256 11.46 -8.70 29.14
CA ALA A 256 11.45 -10.04 28.58
C ALA A 256 10.27 -10.21 27.60
N PRO A 257 10.46 -10.93 26.48
CA PRO A 257 9.36 -11.28 25.59
C PRO A 257 8.44 -12.31 26.25
N ALA A 258 7.14 -12.18 26.01
CA ALA A 258 6.14 -13.18 26.40
C ALA A 258 6.23 -14.45 25.54
N ALA A 259 6.73 -14.35 24.31
CA ALA A 259 7.09 -15.49 23.48
C ALA A 259 8.20 -15.15 22.48
N THR A 260 8.98 -16.16 22.10
CA THR A 260 9.95 -16.09 21.00
C THR A 260 9.59 -17.18 19.99
N LEU A 261 9.48 -16.81 18.73
CA LEU A 261 9.12 -17.70 17.62
C LEU A 261 10.31 -17.81 16.67
N ALA A 262 10.59 -19.05 16.25
CA ALA A 262 11.56 -19.40 15.22
C ALA A 262 10.93 -20.47 14.31
N PRO A 263 11.33 -20.55 13.03
CA PRO A 263 10.86 -21.58 12.12
C PRO A 263 11.48 -22.94 12.46
N GLU A 264 10.67 -24.01 12.43
CA GLU A 264 11.14 -25.38 12.71
C GLU A 264 11.98 -25.97 11.55
N ASP A 265 11.75 -25.45 10.35
CA ASP A 265 12.38 -25.76 9.08
C ASP A 265 13.41 -24.67 8.70
N ALA A 266 14.23 -24.26 9.67
CA ALA A 266 15.21 -23.20 9.51
C ALA A 266 16.19 -23.46 8.35
N GLU A 267 16.27 -22.50 7.43
CA GLU A 267 17.24 -22.43 6.34
C GLU A 267 18.03 -21.12 6.44
N CYS A 268 19.26 -21.12 5.94
CA CYS A 268 20.14 -19.97 6.01
C CYS A 268 19.58 -18.79 5.20
N LEU A 269 19.79 -17.57 5.70
CA LEU A 269 19.49 -16.34 4.95
C LEU A 269 18.02 -16.21 4.50
N GLN A 270 17.10 -16.95 5.14
CA GLN A 270 15.69 -16.94 4.75
C GLN A 270 14.94 -15.68 5.23
N GLY A 271 15.50 -14.96 6.22
CA GLY A 271 14.98 -13.69 6.73
C GLY A 271 13.62 -13.82 7.43
N TYR A 272 13.45 -14.86 8.26
CA TYR A 272 12.23 -15.07 9.05
C TYR A 272 11.98 -13.85 9.96
N GLY A 273 10.81 -13.24 9.84
CA GLY A 273 10.50 -12.01 10.57
C GLY A 273 10.83 -10.73 9.82
N ALA A 274 11.20 -10.80 8.53
CA ALA A 274 11.44 -9.59 7.72
C ALA A 274 10.15 -8.77 7.47
N ALA A 275 8.99 -9.40 7.51
CA ALA A 275 7.69 -8.74 7.47
C ALA A 275 6.74 -9.38 8.48
N LEU A 276 5.88 -8.56 9.10
CA LEU A 276 4.95 -9.01 10.14
C LEU A 276 3.57 -8.42 9.89
N ALA A 277 2.53 -9.22 10.11
CA ALA A 277 1.16 -8.74 10.21
C ALA A 277 0.44 -9.44 11.36
N LEU A 278 -0.09 -8.65 12.28
CA LEU A 278 -0.70 -9.12 13.52
C LEU A 278 -2.14 -8.65 13.59
N ARG A 279 -3.04 -9.54 14.00
CA ARG A 279 -4.46 -9.24 14.19
C ARG A 279 -5.11 -10.28 15.07
N ASP A 280 -5.86 -9.87 16.10
CA ASP A 280 -6.79 -10.74 16.85
C ASP A 280 -6.19 -12.11 17.25
N GLY A 281 -4.98 -12.14 17.79
CA GLY A 281 -4.31 -13.40 18.15
C GLY A 281 -3.87 -14.26 16.96
N LYS A 282 -3.82 -13.71 15.75
CA LYS A 282 -3.20 -14.31 14.56
C LYS A 282 -2.00 -13.49 14.14
N LEU A 283 -0.91 -14.17 13.83
CA LEU A 283 0.34 -13.57 13.38
C LEU A 283 0.73 -14.22 12.05
N ALA A 284 1.03 -13.40 11.06
CA ALA A 284 1.70 -13.81 9.84
C ALA A 284 3.15 -13.30 9.88
N VAL A 285 4.10 -14.19 9.61
CA VAL A 285 5.54 -13.93 9.61
C VAL A 285 6.09 -14.23 8.22
N GLY A 286 6.62 -13.21 7.55
CA GLY A 286 7.23 -13.35 6.24
C GLY A 286 8.68 -13.82 6.34
N SER A 287 9.07 -14.70 5.43
CA SER A 287 10.44 -15.17 5.22
C SER A 287 10.76 -15.12 3.73
N PRO A 288 10.93 -13.92 3.15
CA PRO A 288 11.02 -13.73 1.71
C PRO A 288 12.33 -14.25 1.10
N GLY A 289 13.30 -14.67 1.90
CA GLY A 289 14.53 -15.33 1.44
C GLY A 289 14.43 -16.84 1.34
N LYS A 290 13.37 -17.46 1.86
CA LYS A 290 13.25 -18.93 1.90
C LYS A 290 13.11 -19.52 0.50
N ASP A 291 13.74 -20.66 0.28
CA ASP A 291 13.58 -21.43 -0.94
C ASP A 291 12.25 -22.22 -0.92
N VAL A 292 11.69 -22.49 -2.11
CA VAL A 292 10.50 -23.32 -2.27
C VAL A 292 10.79 -24.40 -3.30
N GLY A 293 11.05 -25.62 -2.83
CA GLY A 293 11.63 -26.67 -3.66
C GLY A 293 12.97 -26.20 -4.26
N ASP A 294 13.15 -26.35 -5.57
CA ASP A 294 14.35 -25.88 -6.26
C ASP A 294 14.31 -24.37 -6.63
N THR A 295 13.29 -23.62 -6.14
CA THR A 295 13.11 -22.20 -6.47
C THR A 295 13.73 -21.32 -5.41
N LEU A 296 14.91 -20.77 -5.72
CA LEU A 296 15.69 -19.96 -4.78
C LEU A 296 14.99 -18.65 -4.40
N SER A 297 14.98 -18.30 -3.11
CA SER A 297 14.41 -17.06 -2.56
C SER A 297 12.99 -16.74 -3.07
N ALA A 298 12.19 -17.77 -3.33
CA ALA A 298 10.80 -17.62 -3.72
C ALA A 298 9.99 -16.98 -2.58
N GLY A 299 10.31 -17.34 -1.33
CA GLY A 299 9.73 -16.80 -0.11
C GLY A 299 8.51 -17.57 0.40
N VAL A 300 8.32 -17.55 1.72
CA VAL A 300 7.15 -18.17 2.40
C VAL A 300 6.58 -17.25 3.48
N VAL A 301 5.39 -17.62 3.98
CA VAL A 301 4.75 -16.98 5.14
C VAL A 301 4.33 -18.03 6.16
N TYR A 302 4.75 -17.85 7.41
CA TYR A 302 4.35 -18.68 8.54
C TYR A 302 3.16 -18.05 9.25
N LEU A 303 2.12 -18.85 9.51
CA LEU A 303 0.96 -18.44 10.29
C LEU A 303 1.00 -19.04 11.67
N TYR A 304 0.75 -18.19 12.67
CA TYR A 304 0.62 -18.57 14.06
C TYR A 304 -0.73 -18.12 14.61
N GLY A 305 -1.28 -18.91 15.54
CA GLY A 305 -2.48 -18.58 16.31
C GLY A 305 -2.20 -18.60 17.80
N TYR A 306 -2.81 -17.67 18.53
CA TYR A 306 -2.80 -17.61 19.99
C TYR A 306 -4.03 -18.35 20.54
N ASP A 307 -3.81 -19.36 21.35
CA ASP A 307 -4.89 -20.17 21.95
C ASP A 307 -5.47 -19.61 23.26
N GLY A 308 -4.99 -18.42 23.68
CA GLY A 308 -5.29 -17.83 24.97
C GLY A 308 -4.19 -18.02 26.02
N SER A 309 -3.20 -18.88 25.73
CA SER A 309 -2.04 -19.14 26.59
C SER A 309 -0.72 -19.03 25.83
N ARG A 310 -0.61 -19.66 24.65
CA ARG A 310 0.61 -19.75 23.84
C ARG A 310 0.34 -19.48 22.38
N TRP A 311 1.36 -19.03 21.68
CA TRP A 311 1.39 -18.96 20.23
C TRP A 311 1.74 -20.35 19.68
N GLN A 312 0.98 -20.81 18.68
CA GLN A 312 1.16 -22.12 18.05
C GLN A 312 1.29 -21.96 16.53
N PRO A 313 2.21 -22.68 15.89
CA PRO A 313 2.28 -22.71 14.42
C PRO A 313 0.99 -23.33 13.87
N GLN A 314 0.51 -22.79 12.76
CA GLN A 314 -0.69 -23.29 12.07
C GLN A 314 -0.37 -23.80 10.68
N LEU A 315 0.29 -22.98 9.85
CA LEU A 315 0.52 -23.29 8.45
C LEU A 315 1.70 -22.48 7.90
N ILE A 316 2.36 -23.03 6.88
CA ILE A 316 3.29 -22.31 6.00
C ILE A 316 2.60 -22.13 4.65
N LEU A 317 2.58 -20.90 4.15
CA LEU A 317 2.05 -20.53 2.85
C LEU A 317 3.19 -20.21 1.90
N ALA A 318 3.04 -20.64 0.65
CA ALA A 318 3.90 -20.28 -0.49
C ALA A 318 3.00 -19.97 -1.70
N SER A 319 3.57 -19.31 -2.72
CA SER A 319 2.90 -19.19 -4.02
C SER A 319 2.78 -20.57 -4.67
N ASP A 320 1.65 -20.85 -5.34
CA ASP A 320 1.48 -22.04 -6.19
C ASP A 320 2.34 -21.96 -7.48
N HIS A 321 2.86 -20.76 -7.78
CA HIS A 321 3.71 -20.46 -8.93
C HIS A 321 4.98 -19.70 -8.50
N PRO A 322 5.81 -20.28 -7.63
CA PRO A 322 6.96 -19.59 -7.08
C PRO A 322 7.92 -19.19 -8.20
N SER A 323 8.41 -17.94 -8.14
CA SER A 323 9.46 -17.43 -9.02
C SER A 323 10.78 -17.33 -8.26
N GLU A 324 11.90 -17.55 -8.95
CA GLU A 324 13.23 -17.30 -8.38
C GLU A 324 13.34 -15.83 -7.94
N ASP A 325 13.74 -15.62 -6.68
CA ASP A 325 13.81 -14.32 -6.02
C ASP A 325 12.45 -13.58 -6.06
N GLY A 326 11.34 -14.33 -6.02
CA GLY A 326 9.96 -13.82 -6.03
C GLY A 326 9.59 -13.00 -4.78
N ARG A 327 10.26 -13.27 -3.65
CA ARG A 327 10.09 -12.58 -2.36
C ARG A 327 8.66 -12.60 -1.83
N PHE A 328 7.94 -13.71 -2.03
CA PHE A 328 6.65 -13.94 -1.41
C PHE A 328 6.77 -13.79 0.11
N GLY A 329 5.86 -13.03 0.72
CA GLY A 329 5.92 -12.68 2.14
C GLY A 329 6.68 -11.40 2.46
N ALA A 330 7.14 -10.64 1.46
CA ALA A 330 7.84 -9.36 1.69
C ALA A 330 6.92 -8.23 2.21
N ALA A 331 5.61 -8.34 1.99
CA ALA A 331 4.61 -7.44 2.56
C ALA A 331 3.39 -8.26 3.00
N LEU A 332 2.83 -7.93 4.16
CA LEU A 332 1.73 -8.68 4.76
C LEU A 332 0.66 -7.72 5.28
N ALA A 333 -0.61 -8.04 5.05
CA ALA A 333 -1.73 -7.30 5.64
C ALA A 333 -2.95 -8.19 5.85
N TRP A 334 -3.65 -8.00 6.97
CA TRP A 334 -4.92 -8.68 7.25
C TRP A 334 -6.09 -7.87 6.71
N GLN A 335 -6.95 -8.49 5.87
CA GLN A 335 -8.24 -7.94 5.45
C GLN A 335 -9.37 -8.86 5.94
N GLY A 336 -10.03 -8.47 7.02
CA GLY A 336 -11.00 -9.38 7.65
C GLY A 336 -10.31 -10.70 8.07
N LYS A 337 -10.87 -11.82 7.63
CA LYS A 337 -10.28 -13.15 7.83
C LYS A 337 -9.28 -13.56 6.75
N ARG A 338 -9.01 -12.70 5.76
CA ARG A 338 -8.10 -12.95 4.64
C ARG A 338 -6.73 -12.39 4.93
N LEU A 339 -5.70 -13.10 4.49
CA LEU A 339 -4.34 -12.60 4.49
C LEU A 339 -3.98 -12.16 3.06
N LEU A 340 -3.41 -10.97 2.95
CA LEU A 340 -2.82 -10.47 1.72
C LEU A 340 -1.30 -10.61 1.84
N VAL A 341 -0.69 -11.21 0.82
CA VAL A 341 0.74 -11.48 0.77
C VAL A 341 1.32 -10.87 -0.49
N GLY A 342 2.25 -9.94 -0.34
CA GLY A 342 3.01 -9.35 -1.44
C GLY A 342 4.19 -10.23 -1.84
N ALA A 343 4.34 -10.45 -3.14
CA ALA A 343 5.48 -11.07 -3.78
C ALA A 343 6.02 -10.11 -4.86
N PRO A 344 6.69 -9.01 -4.46
CA PRO A 344 6.98 -7.88 -5.35
C PRO A 344 7.93 -8.20 -6.50
N ARG A 345 8.59 -9.35 -6.46
CA ARG A 345 9.49 -9.81 -7.54
C ARG A 345 8.99 -11.08 -8.20
N GLU A 346 7.83 -11.59 -7.84
CA GLU A 346 7.19 -12.68 -8.57
C GLU A 346 6.84 -12.24 -9.99
N THR A 347 7.01 -13.16 -10.93
CA THR A 347 6.70 -12.89 -12.34
C THR A 347 5.22 -13.15 -12.58
N GLY A 348 4.43 -12.07 -12.67
CA GLY A 348 3.07 -12.11 -13.21
C GLY A 348 3.10 -11.98 -14.73
N HIS A 349 2.25 -11.11 -15.29
CA HIS A 349 2.22 -10.83 -16.75
C HIS A 349 3.57 -10.47 -17.40
N ARG A 350 4.51 -9.86 -16.66
CA ARG A 350 5.89 -9.64 -17.14
C ARG A 350 6.90 -9.93 -16.03
N PHE A 351 8.16 -10.08 -16.42
CA PHE A 351 9.27 -10.39 -15.52
C PHE A 351 9.30 -9.43 -14.31
N ARG A 352 9.17 -10.00 -13.10
CA ARG A 352 9.22 -9.27 -11.82
C ARG A 352 8.29 -8.06 -11.77
N THR A 353 7.09 -8.16 -12.36
CA THR A 353 6.02 -7.16 -12.18
C THR A 353 5.57 -7.07 -10.73
N GLY A 354 5.66 -8.18 -10.00
CA GLY A 354 5.10 -8.35 -8.67
C GLY A 354 3.67 -8.85 -8.71
N VAL A 355 3.30 -9.64 -7.69
CA VAL A 355 1.99 -10.27 -7.50
C VAL A 355 1.53 -10.04 -6.05
N VAL A 356 0.22 -9.91 -5.83
CA VAL A 356 -0.37 -9.95 -4.48
C VAL A 356 -1.28 -11.15 -4.37
N HIS A 357 -1.01 -12.04 -3.43
CA HIS A 357 -1.79 -13.24 -3.18
C HIS A 357 -2.83 -12.96 -2.09
N ARG A 358 -4.09 -13.31 -2.35
CA ARG A 358 -5.18 -13.19 -1.39
C ARG A 358 -5.59 -14.56 -0.87
N PHE A 359 -5.06 -14.90 0.29
CA PHE A 359 -5.38 -16.13 0.99
C PHE A 359 -6.67 -15.98 1.78
N SER A 360 -7.67 -16.80 1.46
CA SER A 360 -8.93 -16.87 2.22
C SER A 360 -9.02 -18.21 2.95
N GLN A 361 -9.23 -18.16 4.26
CA GLN A 361 -9.46 -19.36 5.07
C GLN A 361 -10.87 -19.89 4.77
N THR A 362 -10.97 -20.99 4.02
CA THR A 362 -12.21 -21.79 3.95
C THR A 362 -12.25 -22.79 5.10
N VAL A 363 -13.31 -23.59 5.20
CA VAL A 363 -13.49 -24.56 6.30
C VAL A 363 -12.40 -25.65 6.28
N GLU A 364 -11.78 -25.91 5.13
CA GLU A 364 -10.83 -27.02 4.96
C GLU A 364 -9.45 -26.61 4.41
N VAL A 365 -9.34 -25.53 3.61
CA VAL A 365 -8.07 -25.14 2.95
C VAL A 365 -7.95 -23.61 2.83
N TRP A 366 -6.72 -23.10 2.84
CA TRP A 366 -6.44 -21.73 2.40
C TRP A 366 -6.42 -21.68 0.87
N GLN A 367 -7.34 -20.92 0.28
CA GLN A 367 -7.35 -20.73 -1.17
C GLN A 367 -6.56 -19.49 -1.54
N ASP A 368 -5.58 -19.65 -2.44
CA ASP A 368 -4.87 -18.54 -3.08
C ASP A 368 -5.71 -17.94 -4.22
N THR A 369 -5.65 -16.62 -4.35
CA THR A 369 -6.17 -15.89 -5.50
C THR A 369 -5.17 -14.79 -5.80
N PRO A 370 -4.33 -14.94 -6.84
CA PRO A 370 -3.38 -13.90 -7.21
C PRO A 370 -4.13 -12.69 -7.75
N LEU A 371 -3.59 -11.51 -7.43
CA LEU A 371 -3.97 -10.22 -7.96
C LEU A 371 -2.79 -9.71 -8.76
N GLU A 372 -3.00 -9.56 -10.07
CA GLU A 372 -1.96 -9.13 -11.00
C GLU A 372 -2.33 -7.80 -11.68
N LEU A 373 -1.29 -7.07 -12.10
CA LEU A 373 -1.44 -5.91 -12.97
C LEU A 373 -1.60 -6.36 -14.42
N ALA A 374 -2.83 -6.31 -14.94
CA ALA A 374 -3.13 -6.63 -16.35
C ALA A 374 -2.22 -5.89 -17.35
N GLN A 375 -1.85 -4.63 -17.02
CA GLN A 375 -0.87 -3.83 -17.75
C GLN A 375 0.39 -3.55 -16.91
N GLY A 376 0.96 -4.61 -16.33
CA GLY A 376 2.22 -4.57 -15.59
C GLY A 376 3.42 -4.31 -16.49
N GLN A 377 4.40 -3.55 -15.98
CA GLN A 377 5.72 -3.39 -16.59
C GLN A 377 6.77 -4.14 -15.78
N THR A 378 7.85 -4.55 -16.45
CA THR A 378 9.00 -5.18 -15.80
C THR A 378 9.47 -4.32 -14.62
N TYR A 379 9.64 -4.92 -13.45
CA TYR A 379 10.04 -4.22 -12.22
C TYR A 379 9.06 -3.15 -11.73
N ASP A 380 7.75 -3.30 -11.96
CA ASP A 380 6.74 -2.47 -11.27
C ASP A 380 6.81 -2.63 -9.74
N LEU A 381 7.23 -3.81 -9.27
CA LEU A 381 7.28 -4.19 -7.85
C LEU A 381 5.90 -4.11 -7.18
N PHE A 382 4.86 -4.50 -7.90
CA PHE A 382 3.49 -4.54 -7.38
C PHE A 382 3.40 -5.46 -6.17
N GLY A 383 2.79 -4.98 -5.08
CA GLY A 383 2.73 -5.72 -3.82
C GLY A 383 3.92 -5.47 -2.90
N ALA A 384 4.83 -4.54 -3.22
CA ALA A 384 5.95 -4.19 -2.34
C ALA A 384 5.51 -3.52 -1.02
N SER A 385 4.30 -2.97 -0.98
CA SER A 385 3.67 -2.48 0.24
C SER A 385 2.16 -2.68 0.15
N LEU A 386 1.54 -2.96 1.28
CA LEU A 386 0.11 -3.23 1.41
C LEU A 386 -0.43 -2.44 2.60
N ALA A 387 -1.59 -1.81 2.43
CA ALA A 387 -2.33 -1.20 3.53
C ALA A 387 -3.83 -1.46 3.38
N VAL A 388 -4.49 -1.76 4.49
CA VAL A 388 -5.89 -2.18 4.53
C VAL A 388 -6.65 -1.43 5.61
N ALA A 389 -7.85 -0.97 5.28
CA ALA A 389 -8.84 -0.51 6.25
C ALA A 389 -10.24 -0.90 5.79
N GLY A 390 -10.88 -1.79 6.56
CA GLY A 390 -12.15 -2.40 6.14
C GLY A 390 -11.99 -3.15 4.82
N GLU A 391 -12.77 -2.76 3.80
CA GLU A 391 -12.71 -3.35 2.46
C GLU A 391 -11.72 -2.62 1.53
N ASP A 392 -11.22 -1.44 1.92
CA ASP A 392 -10.23 -0.73 1.11
C ASP A 392 -8.86 -1.39 1.25
N LEU A 393 -8.27 -1.74 0.11
CA LEU A 393 -6.91 -2.25 -0.01
C LEU A 393 -6.14 -1.36 -0.96
N TRP A 394 -4.99 -0.88 -0.49
CA TRP A 394 -4.03 -0.08 -1.25
C TRP A 394 -2.74 -0.89 -1.43
N ILE A 395 -2.24 -0.91 -2.66
CA ILE A 395 -1.12 -1.73 -3.09
C ILE A 395 -0.08 -0.84 -3.75
N GLY A 396 1.14 -0.87 -3.23
CA GLY A 396 2.27 -0.13 -3.78
C GLY A 396 2.94 -0.86 -4.93
N ALA A 397 3.36 -0.09 -5.93
CA ALA A 397 4.23 -0.51 -7.03
C ALA A 397 5.33 0.54 -7.23
N PRO A 398 6.29 0.66 -6.28
CA PRO A 398 7.27 1.74 -6.25
C PRO A 398 8.28 1.70 -7.41
N GLY A 399 8.40 0.57 -8.11
CA GLY A 399 9.27 0.45 -9.28
C GLY A 399 8.61 0.91 -10.58
N ARG A 400 7.29 1.14 -10.57
CA ARG A 400 6.54 1.52 -11.77
C ARG A 400 7.07 2.80 -12.40
N ARG A 401 7.28 2.76 -13.71
CA ARG A 401 7.75 3.90 -14.50
C ARG A 401 6.58 4.67 -15.08
N LEU A 402 6.65 5.99 -14.98
CA LEU A 402 5.74 6.94 -15.63
C LEU A 402 6.60 7.83 -16.53
N GLY A 403 6.56 7.58 -17.83
CA GLY A 403 7.54 8.14 -18.77
C GLY A 403 8.95 7.63 -18.49
N GLU A 404 9.95 8.52 -18.50
CA GLU A 404 11.36 8.13 -18.31
C GLU A 404 11.76 7.92 -16.84
N SER A 405 10.96 8.39 -15.88
CA SER A 405 11.29 8.34 -14.45
C SER A 405 10.61 7.17 -13.72
N ALA A 406 11.32 6.55 -12.77
CA ALA A 406 10.76 5.57 -11.82
C ALA A 406 9.94 6.29 -10.74
N ALA A 407 8.75 6.76 -11.12
CA ALA A 407 7.89 7.56 -10.28
C ALA A 407 7.07 6.74 -9.26
N GLY A 408 6.97 5.42 -9.39
CA GLY A 408 6.13 4.58 -8.55
C GLY A 408 4.62 4.80 -8.77
N ALA A 409 3.80 3.90 -8.22
CA ALA A 409 2.34 3.98 -8.30
C ALA A 409 1.68 3.32 -7.09
N VAL A 410 0.43 3.69 -6.83
CA VAL A 410 -0.45 3.00 -5.89
C VAL A 410 -1.74 2.61 -6.59
N PHE A 411 -2.17 1.38 -6.36
CA PHE A 411 -3.43 0.84 -6.86
C PHE A 411 -4.36 0.60 -5.68
N ARG A 412 -5.66 0.89 -5.86
CA ARG A 412 -6.66 0.59 -4.84
C ARG A 412 -7.76 -0.32 -5.37
N THR A 413 -8.21 -1.24 -4.52
CA THR A 413 -9.42 -2.04 -4.73
C THR A 413 -10.48 -1.59 -3.74
N GLY A 414 -11.63 -1.13 -4.24
CA GLY A 414 -12.74 -0.58 -3.47
C GLY A 414 -13.84 -0.06 -4.40
N SER A 415 -15.03 0.25 -3.87
CA SER A 415 -16.20 0.67 -4.69
C SER A 415 -15.83 1.74 -5.71
N PRO A 416 -16.36 1.68 -6.95
CA PRO A 416 -16.00 2.60 -8.02
C PRO A 416 -16.25 4.04 -7.57
N ALA A 417 -15.29 4.90 -7.89
CA ALA A 417 -15.45 6.34 -7.71
C ALA A 417 -16.76 6.83 -8.36
N PRO A 418 -17.39 7.91 -7.84
CA PRO A 418 -18.54 8.54 -8.48
C PRO A 418 -18.27 8.85 -9.97
N PRO A 419 -19.31 8.90 -10.80
CA PRO A 419 -19.18 8.98 -12.25
C PRO A 419 -18.37 10.21 -12.71
N PRO A 420 -17.57 10.08 -13.80
CA PRO A 420 -16.67 11.13 -14.28
C PRO A 420 -17.42 12.38 -14.75
N SER A 421 -16.79 13.54 -14.58
CA SER A 421 -17.30 14.86 -15.03
C SER A 421 -17.19 15.11 -16.55
N ALA A 422 -16.56 14.20 -17.30
CA ALA A 422 -16.43 14.33 -18.75
C ALA A 422 -16.24 12.98 -19.46
N ARG A 423 -16.71 12.90 -20.71
CA ARG A 423 -16.50 11.76 -21.62
C ARG A 423 -15.98 12.26 -22.97
N PHE A 424 -14.90 11.65 -23.46
CA PHE A 424 -14.36 11.91 -24.79
C PHE A 424 -14.75 10.80 -25.77
N ASN A 425 -15.34 11.16 -26.92
CA ASN A 425 -15.71 10.22 -27.97
C ASN A 425 -14.79 10.38 -29.19
N PHE A 426 -13.94 9.38 -29.42
CA PHE A 426 -13.01 9.38 -30.56
C PHE A 426 -13.71 9.24 -31.93
N GLY A 427 -14.94 8.70 -31.97
CA GLY A 427 -15.65 8.45 -33.24
C GLY A 427 -16.15 9.71 -33.95
N ASP A 428 -16.34 10.81 -33.23
CA ASP A 428 -16.88 12.07 -33.77
C ASP A 428 -16.15 13.33 -33.27
N GLY A 429 -15.01 13.17 -32.58
CA GLY A 429 -14.18 14.30 -32.12
C GLY A 429 -14.81 15.13 -31.00
N ARG A 430 -15.84 14.64 -30.31
CA ARG A 430 -16.59 15.39 -29.31
C ARG A 430 -16.07 15.15 -27.90
N LEU A 431 -15.87 16.25 -27.16
CA LEU A 431 -15.63 16.27 -25.73
C LEU A 431 -16.91 16.73 -25.03
N ILE A 432 -17.54 15.87 -24.25
CA ILE A 432 -18.75 16.22 -23.50
C ILE A 432 -18.34 16.47 -22.05
N LEU A 433 -18.53 17.71 -21.58
CA LEU A 433 -18.30 18.10 -20.19
C LEU A 433 -19.65 18.11 -19.45
N ASP A 434 -19.84 17.18 -18.52
CA ASP A 434 -21.01 17.19 -17.66
C ASP A 434 -20.79 18.17 -16.50
N GLY A 435 -21.23 19.40 -16.76
CA GLY A 435 -21.25 20.52 -15.83
C GLY A 435 -19.92 21.28 -15.70
N VAL A 436 -19.94 22.53 -16.14
CA VAL A 436 -18.86 23.52 -16.12
C VAL A 436 -19.29 24.69 -15.25
N GLY A 437 -18.49 25.01 -14.24
CA GLY A 437 -18.73 26.15 -13.37
C GLY A 437 -18.07 27.39 -13.96
N ILE A 438 -18.85 28.38 -14.41
CA ILE A 438 -18.31 29.67 -14.85
C ILE A 438 -18.49 30.67 -13.72
N TRP A 439 -17.38 31.05 -13.07
CA TRP A 439 -17.41 32.05 -12.01
C TRP A 439 -17.35 33.46 -12.60
N LYS A 440 -18.49 34.15 -12.67
CA LYS A 440 -18.53 35.59 -12.90
C LYS A 440 -19.57 36.25 -12.00
N ALA A 441 -19.11 36.99 -10.99
CA ALA A 441 -19.88 37.94 -10.18
C ALA A 441 -21.33 37.53 -9.83
N GLY A 442 -21.52 36.33 -9.27
CA GLY A 442 -22.82 35.77 -8.91
C GLY A 442 -22.90 34.29 -9.30
N GLN A 443 -23.12 33.41 -8.33
CA GLN A 443 -22.95 31.95 -8.46
C GLN A 443 -24.01 31.31 -9.37
N SER A 444 -23.67 30.98 -10.63
CA SER A 444 -24.49 30.13 -11.52
C SER A 444 -23.68 28.95 -12.07
N TRP A 445 -24.31 27.78 -12.15
CA TRP A 445 -23.74 26.54 -12.71
C TRP A 445 -24.20 26.35 -14.16
N TYR A 446 -23.38 25.79 -15.04
CA TYR A 446 -23.76 25.55 -16.44
C TYR A 446 -23.38 24.14 -16.87
N ARG A 447 -24.12 23.51 -17.79
CA ARG A 447 -23.66 22.36 -18.59
C ARG A 447 -23.05 22.91 -19.88
N ALA A 448 -21.87 22.43 -20.26
CA ALA A 448 -21.20 22.84 -21.50
C ALA A 448 -21.00 21.64 -22.43
N VAL A 449 -21.55 21.72 -23.64
CA VAL A 449 -21.28 20.72 -24.68
C VAL A 449 -20.21 21.28 -25.61
N LEU A 450 -19.05 20.62 -25.68
CA LEU A 450 -17.98 20.98 -26.62
C LEU A 450 -18.12 20.16 -27.91
N THR A 451 -18.14 20.86 -29.04
CA THR A 451 -18.10 20.23 -30.36
C THR A 451 -16.85 20.70 -31.09
N HIS A 452 -15.97 19.77 -31.45
CA HIS A 452 -14.86 20.04 -32.37
C HIS A 452 -15.35 19.87 -33.80
N ASP A 453 -15.12 20.87 -34.64
CA ASP A 453 -15.36 20.77 -36.08
C ASP A 453 -14.06 20.29 -36.74
N LEU A 454 -14.05 19.08 -37.31
CA LEU A 454 -12.86 18.54 -37.98
C LEU A 454 -12.53 19.26 -39.31
N GLN A 455 -13.41 20.15 -39.79
CA GLN A 455 -13.21 20.90 -41.03
C GLN A 455 -12.95 22.40 -40.83
N ALA A 456 -13.00 22.91 -39.59
CA ALA A 456 -12.64 24.29 -39.27
C ALA A 456 -11.95 24.36 -37.89
N PRO A 457 -10.82 25.09 -37.75
CA PRO A 457 -10.14 25.19 -36.46
C PRO A 457 -11.04 25.94 -35.45
N GLY A 458 -11.48 25.23 -34.40
CA GLY A 458 -12.15 25.85 -33.26
C GLY A 458 -13.22 24.98 -32.60
N TRP A 459 -13.24 25.01 -31.27
CA TRP A 459 -14.28 24.39 -30.45
C TRP A 459 -15.46 25.36 -30.30
N ARG A 460 -16.69 24.90 -30.56
CA ARG A 460 -17.90 25.71 -30.30
C ARG A 460 -18.53 25.36 -28.95
N PHE A 461 -18.96 26.40 -28.22
CA PHE A 461 -19.51 26.32 -26.87
C PHE A 461 -21.02 26.52 -26.88
N ARG A 462 -21.76 25.64 -26.21
CA ARG A 462 -23.16 25.88 -25.82
C ARG A 462 -23.28 25.69 -24.31
N LEU A 463 -23.70 26.76 -23.63
CA LEU A 463 -23.94 26.77 -22.19
C LEU A 463 -25.43 26.65 -21.92
N GLN A 464 -25.79 25.80 -20.97
CA GLN A 464 -27.13 25.70 -20.40
C GLN A 464 -27.02 25.89 -18.90
N GLU A 465 -27.71 26.86 -18.33
CA GLU A 465 -27.69 27.07 -16.88
C GLU A 465 -28.33 25.88 -16.15
N LEU A 466 -27.71 25.45 -15.06
CA LEU A 466 -28.11 24.33 -14.22
C LEU A 466 -28.67 24.84 -12.90
N THR A 467 -29.68 24.14 -12.39
CA THR A 467 -30.18 24.39 -11.04
C THR A 467 -29.18 23.87 -10.00
N PRO A 468 -29.16 24.40 -8.76
CA PRO A 468 -28.20 23.98 -7.71
C PRO A 468 -28.21 22.48 -7.39
N THR A 469 -29.34 21.81 -7.60
CA THR A 469 -29.51 20.35 -7.42
C THR A 469 -28.94 19.51 -8.57
N GLU A 470 -28.63 20.13 -9.71
CA GLU A 470 -28.10 19.48 -10.93
C GLU A 470 -26.62 19.80 -11.17
N ALA A 471 -25.98 20.55 -10.25
CA ALA A 471 -24.58 20.92 -10.35
C ALA A 471 -23.65 19.71 -10.14
N PRO A 472 -22.64 19.49 -11.01
CA PRO A 472 -21.72 18.37 -10.87
C PRO A 472 -20.81 18.52 -9.63
N ALA A 473 -20.30 17.38 -9.15
CA ALA A 473 -19.39 17.35 -8.00
C ALA A 473 -18.00 17.97 -8.29
N HIS A 474 -17.53 17.92 -9.53
CA HIS A 474 -16.23 18.46 -9.96
C HIS A 474 -16.38 19.28 -11.25
N PRO A 475 -16.87 20.52 -11.14
CA PRO A 475 -17.07 21.35 -12.31
C PRO A 475 -15.72 21.76 -12.90
N ALA A 476 -15.60 21.73 -14.23
CA ALA A 476 -14.46 22.34 -14.89
C ALA A 476 -14.37 23.83 -14.49
N ARG A 477 -13.17 24.30 -14.13
CA ARG A 477 -12.93 25.63 -13.57
C ARG A 477 -12.18 26.50 -14.57
N TYR A 478 -12.83 27.58 -15.01
CA TYR A 478 -12.18 28.62 -15.79
C TYR A 478 -11.55 29.67 -14.88
N LEU A 479 -10.28 29.97 -15.10
CA LEU A 479 -9.48 30.99 -14.41
C LEU A 479 -9.29 32.18 -15.36
N PRO A 480 -10.07 33.27 -15.23
CA PRO A 480 -10.05 34.39 -16.18
C PRO A 480 -8.69 35.09 -16.25
N ASP A 481 -7.99 35.19 -15.12
CA ASP A 481 -6.71 35.89 -15.03
C ASP A 481 -5.57 35.17 -15.78
N SER A 482 -5.70 33.87 -16.00
CA SER A 482 -4.69 33.04 -16.68
C SER A 482 -5.18 32.44 -18.00
N GLY A 483 -6.45 32.64 -18.36
CA GLY A 483 -7.08 32.01 -19.52
C GLY A 483 -7.10 30.49 -19.47
N ARG A 484 -6.98 29.87 -18.28
CA ARG A 484 -6.91 28.40 -18.15
C ARG A 484 -8.24 27.79 -17.75
N LEU A 485 -8.59 26.65 -18.36
CA LEU A 485 -9.71 25.80 -17.98
C LEU A 485 -9.17 24.48 -17.46
N HIS A 486 -9.33 24.25 -16.15
CA HIS A 486 -8.92 23.03 -15.47
C HIS A 486 -10.08 22.03 -15.41
N VAL A 487 -9.86 20.81 -15.90
CA VAL A 487 -10.84 19.72 -15.90
C VAL A 487 -10.29 18.57 -15.04
N PRO A 488 -10.84 18.38 -13.83
CA PRO A 488 -10.25 17.52 -12.80
C PRO A 488 -10.46 16.01 -13.03
N SER A 489 -11.35 15.60 -13.94
CA SER A 489 -11.56 14.20 -14.26
C SER A 489 -12.13 14.02 -15.66
N VAL A 490 -11.34 13.44 -16.56
CA VAL A 490 -11.71 13.08 -17.92
C VAL A 490 -11.52 11.59 -18.11
N SER A 491 -12.61 10.87 -18.36
CA SER A 491 -12.51 9.46 -18.77
C SER A 491 -12.24 9.38 -20.27
N VAL A 492 -11.16 8.70 -20.63
CA VAL A 492 -10.74 8.45 -22.01
C VAL A 492 -10.83 6.96 -22.25
N ARG A 493 -11.62 6.57 -23.25
CA ARG A 493 -11.73 5.18 -23.69
C ARG A 493 -10.88 4.96 -24.93
N PHE A 494 -9.90 4.08 -24.84
CA PHE A 494 -8.96 3.77 -25.90
C PHE A 494 -9.54 2.74 -26.88
N SER A 495 -8.92 2.65 -28.05
CA SER A 495 -9.38 1.83 -29.19
C SER A 495 -9.39 0.32 -28.93
N ASP A 496 -8.58 -0.14 -27.99
CA ASP A 496 -8.51 -1.52 -27.49
C ASP A 496 -9.54 -1.82 -26.38
N GLY A 497 -10.40 -0.85 -26.06
CA GLY A 497 -11.54 -1.01 -25.16
C GLY A 497 -11.29 -0.61 -23.71
N HIS A 498 -10.04 -0.37 -23.29
CA HIS A 498 -9.72 0.07 -21.93
C HIS A 498 -10.11 1.54 -21.72
N SER A 499 -10.30 1.93 -20.47
CA SER A 499 -10.58 3.32 -20.10
C SER A 499 -9.60 3.77 -19.02
N ASP A 500 -9.02 4.95 -19.18
CA ASP A 500 -8.17 5.60 -18.15
C ASP A 500 -8.77 6.96 -17.79
N ILE A 501 -8.39 7.50 -16.63
CA ILE A 501 -8.88 8.79 -16.12
C ILE A 501 -7.71 9.76 -16.08
N PHE A 502 -7.89 10.91 -16.72
CA PHE A 502 -6.88 11.95 -16.84
C PHE A 502 -7.34 13.25 -16.18
N THR A 503 -6.36 14.05 -15.77
CA THR A 503 -6.55 15.47 -15.51
C THR A 503 -6.16 16.25 -16.75
N VAL A 504 -6.98 17.22 -17.16
CA VAL A 504 -6.75 17.99 -18.38
C VAL A 504 -6.72 19.49 -18.08
N ASP A 505 -5.65 20.15 -18.50
CA ASP A 505 -5.54 21.61 -18.51
C ASP A 505 -5.65 22.12 -19.95
N LEU A 506 -6.53 23.10 -20.16
CA LEU A 506 -6.71 23.77 -21.45
C LEU A 506 -6.31 25.25 -21.33
N ARG A 507 -5.61 25.79 -22.33
CA ARG A 507 -5.20 27.19 -22.40
C ARG A 507 -5.99 27.94 -23.46
N GLN A 508 -6.51 29.12 -23.11
CA GLN A 508 -7.21 30.00 -24.05
C GLN A 508 -6.23 30.56 -25.09
N ILE A 509 -6.60 30.50 -26.37
CA ILE A 509 -5.77 30.90 -27.51
C ILE A 509 -6.36 32.08 -28.31
N ALA A 510 -7.58 32.53 -27.99
CA ALA A 510 -8.17 33.73 -28.59
C ALA A 510 -9.18 34.39 -27.64
N ASP A 511 -9.15 35.73 -27.58
CA ASP A 511 -10.06 36.55 -26.76
C ASP A 511 -11.26 37.05 -27.58
N THR A 512 -11.98 36.08 -28.14
CA THR A 512 -13.21 36.29 -28.91
C THR A 512 -14.45 36.14 -28.01
N PRO A 513 -15.63 36.64 -28.42
CA PRO A 513 -16.89 36.43 -27.67
C PRO A 513 -17.25 34.93 -27.47
N SER A 514 -16.62 34.04 -28.24
CA SER A 514 -16.46 32.62 -27.92
C SER A 514 -15.05 32.36 -27.40
N LEU A 515 -14.91 31.92 -26.14
CA LEU A 515 -13.61 31.50 -25.59
C LEU A 515 -13.10 30.30 -26.39
N THR A 516 -11.86 30.33 -26.89
CA THR A 516 -11.27 29.18 -27.62
C THR A 516 -10.10 28.62 -26.83
N PHE A 517 -10.07 27.32 -26.57
CA PHE A 517 -8.99 26.67 -25.81
C PHE A 517 -8.26 25.61 -26.62
N GLN A 518 -6.97 25.47 -26.35
CA GLN A 518 -6.12 24.38 -26.83
C GLN A 518 -5.72 23.50 -25.66
N LEU A 519 -5.65 22.20 -25.90
CA LEU A 519 -5.10 21.24 -24.95
C LEU A 519 -3.67 21.62 -24.60
N GLU A 520 -3.43 21.94 -23.33
CA GLU A 520 -2.11 22.34 -22.84
C GLU A 520 -1.39 21.13 -22.26
N THR A 521 -2.04 20.39 -21.35
CA THR A 521 -1.49 19.16 -20.78
C THR A 521 -2.56 18.11 -20.47
N VAL A 522 -2.19 16.83 -20.59
CA VAL A 522 -2.92 15.66 -20.11
C VAL A 522 -2.03 15.00 -19.06
N ARG A 523 -2.55 14.80 -17.84
CA ARG A 523 -1.80 14.24 -16.71
C ARG A 523 -2.48 13.02 -16.14
#